data_AF-A0A7K2NUV3-F1
#
_entry.id   AF-A0A7K2NUV3-F1
#
_cell.length_a   1.000
_cell.length_b   1.000
_cell.length_c   1.000
_cell.angle_alpha   90.00
_cell.angle_beta   90.00
_cell.angle_gamma   90.00
#
_symmetry.space_group_name_H-M   'P 1'
#
loop_
_entity.id
_entity.type
_entity.pdbx_description
1 polymer ?
#
loop_
_entity_poly.entity_id
_entity_poly.type
_entity_poly.pdbx_seq_one_letter_code
_entity_poly.pdbx_strand_id
1 'polypeptide(L)'
;VLTMLYDGPAALDVMRRAEPGLRPGTVWAQSTTAGVDAVADLAAYAHERGLVFFDAPVLGTRQPAEAGQLLVLAAGPGEARETVAPVFDAVGSRTVWTGED
;
A
#
# COMPACT_ATOMS: atom_id res chain seq x y z
N VAL A 1 -7.60 2.39 -2.30
CA VAL A 1 -7.04 3.56 -1.57
C VAL A 1 -5.53 3.43 -1.57
N LEU A 2 -4.82 4.45 -2.04
CA LEU A 2 -3.35 4.49 -2.02
C LEU A 2 -2.90 5.49 -0.95
N THR A 3 -1.96 5.10 -0.08
CA THR A 3 -1.36 6.01 0.92
C THR A 3 0.15 6.11 0.73
N MET A 4 0.64 7.32 0.52
CA MET A 4 2.06 7.65 0.37
C MET A 4 2.33 8.93 1.19
N LEU A 5 2.64 8.77 2.47
CA LEU A 5 2.67 9.82 3.49
C LEU A 5 4.05 9.85 4.17
N TYR A 6 4.15 10.53 5.31
CA TYR A 6 5.41 10.71 6.01
C TYR A 6 5.91 9.43 6.69
N ASP A 7 5.04 8.74 7.43
CA ASP A 7 5.35 7.51 8.18
C ASP A 7 4.10 6.62 8.37
N GLY A 8 4.27 5.48 9.04
CA GLY A 8 3.19 4.55 9.35
C GLY A 8 2.07 5.16 10.20
N PRO A 9 2.36 5.84 11.32
CA PRO A 9 1.34 6.52 12.14
C PRO A 9 0.50 7.55 11.35
N ALA A 10 1.12 8.34 10.47
CA ALA A 10 0.40 9.26 9.60
C ALA A 10 -0.53 8.53 8.63
N ALA A 11 -0.10 7.40 8.06
CA ALA A 11 -0.96 6.58 7.20
C ALA A 11 -2.16 6.01 7.97
N LEU A 12 -1.95 5.54 9.20
CA LEU A 12 -3.02 5.04 10.05
C LEU A 12 -4.03 6.13 10.43
N ASP A 13 -3.55 7.32 10.81
CA ASP A 13 -4.41 8.47 11.13
C ASP A 13 -5.28 8.88 9.93
N VAL A 14 -4.69 8.98 8.74
CA VAL A 14 -5.43 9.30 7.51
C VAL A 14 -6.49 8.25 7.22
N MET A 15 -6.18 6.96 7.36
CA MET A 15 -7.15 5.89 7.15
C MET A 15 -8.28 5.88 8.19
N ARG A 16 -8.00 6.23 9.45
CA ARG A 16 -9.03 6.43 10.49
C ARG A 16 -9.97 7.58 10.14
N ARG A 17 -9.43 8.69 9.65
CA ARG A 17 -10.24 9.85 9.25
C ARG A 17 -11.06 9.58 7.99
N ALA A 18 -10.56 8.71 7.11
CA ALA A 18 -11.27 8.26 5.91
C ALA A 18 -12.31 7.16 6.17
N GLU A 19 -12.35 6.57 7.38
CA GLU A 19 -13.20 5.44 7.75
C GLU A 19 -14.66 5.54 7.30
N PRO A 20 -15.37 6.69 7.41
CA PRO A 20 -16.76 6.79 6.96
C PRO A 20 -16.98 6.51 5.47
N GLY A 21 -15.93 6.62 4.64
CA GLY A 21 -15.98 6.34 3.20
C GLY A 21 -15.47 4.95 2.80
N LEU A 22 -14.88 4.21 3.74
CA LEU A 22 -14.33 2.89 3.49
C LEU A 22 -15.43 1.83 3.46
N ARG A 23 -15.24 0.80 2.63
CA ARG A 23 -16.16 -0.33 2.51
C ARG A 23 -15.36 -1.63 2.61
N PRO A 24 -15.92 -2.70 3.21
CA PRO A 24 -15.31 -4.03 3.14
C PRO A 24 -14.99 -4.42 1.69
N GLY A 25 -13.86 -5.09 1.49
CA GLY A 25 -13.30 -5.44 0.17
C GLY A 25 -12.51 -4.31 -0.51
N THR A 26 -12.47 -3.09 0.05
CA THR A 26 -11.64 -2.02 -0.50
C THR A 26 -10.16 -2.39 -0.37
N VAL A 27 -9.43 -2.36 -1.49
CA VAL A 27 -7.96 -2.50 -1.48
C VAL A 27 -7.34 -1.25 -0.89
N TRP A 28 -6.53 -1.41 0.16
CA TRP A 28 -5.61 -0.39 0.67
C TRP A 28 -4.19 -0.77 0.28
N ALA A 29 -3.67 -0.09 -0.74
CA ALA A 29 -2.27 -0.13 -1.13
C ALA A 29 -1.51 0.91 -0.30
N GLN A 30 -0.82 0.47 0.73
CA GLN A 30 0.09 1.30 1.49
C GLN A 30 1.40 1.37 0.71
N SER A 31 1.96 2.57 0.48
CA SER A 31 3.29 2.72 -0.14
C SER A 31 4.24 3.62 0.64
N THR A 32 3.88 3.98 1.88
CA THR A 32 4.77 4.76 2.75
C THR A 32 5.85 3.84 3.29
N THR A 33 7.08 4.33 3.45
CA THR A 33 8.09 3.60 4.23
C THR A 33 7.69 3.61 5.71
N ALA A 34 6.75 2.75 6.09
CA ALA A 34 6.08 2.80 7.40
C ALA A 34 6.97 2.36 8.56
N GLY A 35 7.99 1.55 8.28
CA GLY A 35 8.77 0.85 9.29
C GLY A 35 8.07 -0.42 9.75
N VAL A 36 8.86 -1.45 10.08
CA VAL A 36 8.37 -2.80 10.37
C VAL A 36 7.35 -2.82 11.51
N ASP A 37 7.59 -2.02 12.56
CA ASP A 37 6.73 -1.97 13.74
C ASP A 37 5.32 -1.44 13.40
N ALA A 38 5.22 -0.48 12.49
CA ALA A 38 3.93 0.14 12.14
C ALA A 38 3.11 -0.71 11.16
N VAL A 39 3.75 -1.57 10.34
CA VAL A 39 3.04 -2.41 9.37
C VAL A 39 2.03 -3.34 10.06
N ALA A 40 2.37 -3.88 11.23
CA ALA A 40 1.47 -4.72 12.01
C ALA A 40 0.17 -3.98 12.40
N ASP A 41 0.28 -2.74 12.88
CA ASP A 41 -0.88 -1.91 13.25
C ASP A 41 -1.75 -1.55 12.03
N LEU A 42 -1.12 -1.26 10.90
CA LEU A 42 -1.80 -0.94 9.64
C LEU A 42 -2.59 -2.15 9.13
N ALA A 43 -1.96 -3.33 9.11
CA ALA A 43 -2.58 -4.58 8.71
C ALA A 43 -3.74 -4.97 9.65
N ALA A 44 -3.55 -4.84 10.96
CA ALA A 44 -4.61 -5.11 11.94
C ALA A 44 -5.83 -4.19 11.72
N TYR A 45 -5.59 -2.88 11.55
CA TYR A 45 -6.66 -1.92 11.25
C TYR A 45 -7.43 -2.28 9.98
N ALA A 46 -6.70 -2.68 8.93
CA ALA A 46 -7.29 -3.10 7.66
C ALA A 46 -8.17 -4.35 7.84
N HIS A 47 -7.66 -5.36 8.54
CA HIS A 47 -8.37 -6.61 8.80
C HIS A 47 -9.67 -6.40 9.58
N GLU A 48 -9.63 -5.61 10.68
CA GLU A 48 -10.80 -5.28 11.49
C GLU A 48 -11.95 -4.65 10.68
N ARG A 49 -11.62 -3.97 9.57
CA ARG A 49 -12.57 -3.27 8.69
C ARG A 49 -12.86 -4.02 7.40
N GLY A 50 -12.33 -5.23 7.26
CA GLY A 50 -12.48 -6.05 6.06
C GLY A 50 -11.85 -5.43 4.82
N LEU A 51 -10.81 -4.61 4.97
CA LEU A 51 -10.05 -4.08 3.83
C LEU A 51 -9.04 -5.13 3.34
N VAL A 52 -8.70 -5.06 2.05
CA VAL A 52 -7.64 -5.89 1.46
C VAL A 52 -6.34 -5.09 1.54
N PHE A 53 -5.43 -5.47 2.43
CA PHE A 53 -4.22 -4.72 2.70
C PHE A 53 -3.05 -5.17 1.82
N PHE A 54 -2.28 -4.19 1.33
CA PHE A 54 -0.97 -4.42 0.72
C PHE A 54 0.03 -3.45 1.35
N ASP A 55 1.17 -3.96 1.81
CA ASP A 55 2.36 -3.15 2.10
C ASP A 55 3.23 -3.10 0.85
N ALA A 56 3.35 -1.93 0.24
CA ALA A 56 3.93 -1.73 -1.08
C ALA A 56 4.85 -0.50 -1.17
N PRO A 57 5.89 -0.38 -0.31
CA PRO A 57 6.87 0.69 -0.40
C PRO A 57 7.61 0.68 -1.75
N VAL A 58 8.12 1.84 -2.14
CA VAL A 58 8.77 2.04 -3.44
C VAL A 58 10.23 2.50 -3.29
N LEU A 59 11.07 2.10 -4.24
CA LEU A 59 12.43 2.61 -4.40
C LEU A 59 12.54 3.51 -5.62
N GLY A 60 13.20 4.64 -5.41
CA GLY A 60 13.44 5.67 -6.41
C GLY A 60 13.21 7.06 -5.84
N THR A 61 13.54 8.08 -6.62
CA THR A 61 13.33 9.48 -6.25
C THR A 61 12.20 10.08 -7.11
N ARG A 62 12.01 11.38 -7.00
CA ARG A 62 10.96 12.11 -7.72
C ARG A 62 10.97 11.87 -9.24
N GLN A 63 12.12 11.97 -9.90
CA GLN A 63 12.20 11.84 -11.36
C GLN A 63 11.78 10.43 -11.85
N PRO A 64 12.31 9.33 -11.28
CA PRO A 64 11.79 8.00 -11.57
C PRO A 64 10.29 7.84 -11.31
N ALA A 65 9.74 8.47 -10.26
CA ALA A 65 8.30 8.46 -10.00
C ALA A 65 7.50 9.14 -11.12
N GLU A 66 7.92 10.34 -11.53
CA GLU A 66 7.30 11.09 -12.63
C GLU A 66 7.36 10.33 -13.97
N ALA A 67 8.40 9.51 -14.16
CA ALA A 67 8.60 8.70 -15.36
C ALA A 67 7.93 7.31 -15.32
N GLY A 68 7.27 6.94 -14.21
CA GLY A 68 6.72 5.58 -14.05
C GLY A 68 7.79 4.50 -13.93
N GLN A 69 8.94 4.81 -13.34
CA GLN A 69 10.14 3.97 -13.30
C GLN A 69 10.54 3.53 -11.88
N LEU A 70 9.65 3.66 -10.90
CA LEU A 70 9.93 3.14 -9.56
C LEU A 70 10.08 1.61 -9.54
N LEU A 71 10.75 1.10 -8.52
CA LEU A 71 10.66 -0.30 -8.13
C LEU A 71 9.65 -0.41 -6.99
N VAL A 72 8.59 -1.18 -7.17
CA VAL A 72 7.60 -1.46 -6.13
C VAL A 72 7.97 -2.77 -5.43
N LEU A 73 8.06 -2.76 -4.09
CA LEU A 73 8.20 -3.96 -3.27
C LEU A 73 6.87 -4.24 -2.60
N ALA A 74 6.12 -5.23 -3.04
CA ALA A 74 4.74 -5.45 -2.59
C ALA A 74 4.55 -6.79 -1.86
N ALA A 75 3.91 -6.74 -0.69
CA ALA A 75 3.39 -7.87 0.05
C ALA A 75 1.86 -7.75 0.20
N GLY A 76 1.16 -8.88 0.14
CA GLY A 76 -0.29 -8.95 0.31
C GLY A 76 -0.93 -10.06 -0.53
N PRO A 77 -2.26 -10.25 -0.40
CA PRO A 77 -2.95 -11.45 -0.83
C PRO A 77 -2.85 -11.69 -2.34
N GLY A 78 -2.46 -12.91 -2.70
CA GLY A 78 -2.22 -13.35 -4.07
C GLY A 78 -3.43 -13.14 -4.99
N GLU A 79 -4.63 -13.44 -4.49
CA GLU A 79 -5.90 -13.33 -5.21
C GLU A 79 -6.28 -11.88 -5.58
N ALA A 80 -5.71 -10.88 -4.91
CA ALA A 80 -5.99 -9.47 -5.18
C ALA A 80 -4.87 -8.77 -5.97
N ARG A 81 -3.79 -9.48 -6.34
CA ARG A 81 -2.66 -8.89 -7.07
C ARG A 81 -3.06 -8.29 -8.42
N GLU A 82 -3.93 -8.96 -9.16
CA GLU A 82 -4.43 -8.44 -10.45
C GLU A 82 -5.23 -7.14 -10.29
N THR A 83 -5.89 -6.95 -9.14
CA THR A 83 -6.66 -5.73 -8.86
C THR A 83 -5.75 -4.52 -8.61
N VAL A 84 -4.61 -4.73 -7.94
CA VAL A 84 -3.69 -3.64 -7.58
C VAL A 84 -2.59 -3.41 -8.64
N ALA A 85 -2.28 -4.40 -9.48
CA ALA A 85 -1.23 -4.32 -10.48
C ALA A 85 -1.29 -3.06 -11.35
N PRO A 86 -2.45 -2.62 -11.90
CA PRO A 86 -2.50 -1.39 -12.70
C PRO A 86 -2.08 -0.12 -11.95
N VAL A 87 -2.27 -0.09 -10.62
CA VAL A 87 -1.85 1.03 -9.77
C VAL A 87 -0.33 1.05 -9.62
N PHE A 88 0.28 -0.12 -9.43
CA PHE A 88 1.73 -0.25 -9.33
C PHE A 88 2.42 0.00 -10.68
N ASP A 89 1.87 -0.53 -11.77
CA ASP A 89 2.40 -0.35 -13.13
C ASP A 89 2.33 1.11 -13.60
N ALA A 90 1.42 1.91 -13.05
CA ALA A 90 1.33 3.35 -13.38
C ALA A 90 2.52 4.16 -12.85
N VAL A 91 3.18 3.69 -11.78
CA VAL A 91 4.28 4.41 -11.11
C VAL A 91 5.61 3.66 -11.17
N GLY A 92 5.58 2.36 -11.46
CA GLY A 92 6.73 1.48 -11.43
C GLY A 92 7.04 0.82 -12.76
N SER A 93 8.33 0.60 -13.01
CA SER A 93 8.80 -0.22 -14.13
C SER A 93 8.78 -1.72 -13.81
N ARG A 94 8.70 -2.05 -12.52
CA ARG A 94 8.69 -3.42 -12.00
C ARG A 94 8.09 -3.47 -10.61
N THR A 95 7.31 -4.53 -10.36
CA THR A 95 6.87 -4.94 -9.03
C THR A 95 7.57 -6.22 -8.62
N VAL A 96 8.13 -6.26 -7.41
CA VAL A 96 8.69 -7.46 -6.78
C VAL A 96 7.75 -7.86 -5.65
N TRP A 97 7.15 -9.04 -5.78
CA TRP A 97 6.30 -9.61 -4.75
C TRP A 97 7.14 -10.27 -3.67
N THR A 98 7.01 -9.79 -2.43
CA THR A 98 7.85 -10.19 -1.29
C THR A 98 7.13 -11.12 -0.32
N GLY A 99 5.80 -11.23 -0.39
CA GLY A 99 4.98 -12.09 0.46
C GLY A 99 3.51 -12.14 0.02
N GLU A 100 2.74 -13.02 0.68
CA GLU A 100 1.29 -13.19 0.46
C GLU A 100 0.43 -12.78 1.67
N ASP A 101 1.07 -12.36 2.76
CA ASP A 101 0.47 -11.96 4.03
C ASP A 101 0.76 -10.49 4.34
#